data_AF-A0A8C0JBZ9-F1
#
_entry.id   AF-A0A8C0JBZ9-F1
#
_cell.length_a   1.000
_cell.length_b   1.000
_cell.length_c   1.000
_cell.angle_alpha   90.00
_cell.angle_beta   90.00
_cell.angle_gamma   90.00
#
_symmetry.space_group_name_H-M   'P 1'
#
loop_
_entity.id
_entity.type
_entity.pdbx_description
1 polymer ?
#
loop_
_entity_poly.entity_id
_entity_poly.type
_entity_poly.pdbx_seq_one_letter_code
_entity_poly.pdbx_strand_id
1 'polypeptide(L)'
;MATVRRCGAAALLLVLSVRLSAGQSFSLPLRQPQDCGGARYFDISSLACGQCGPHQERSAWGISCACLPGFKMVSNNGGPSVICEKCPENMSGVTEDGWSCITCPKGLTTEGKCKCAINEILVERDVNGKLLNEALCIRCDANEPSFSASNVLGDRCIRCEQTFINITESCDCSDPNILTGGLCFSNSRNFPSKAVATVRYGQLVSVFVLNIIKLHVIYYEKVFCAEMF
;
A
#
# COMPACT_ATOMS: atom_id res chain seq x y z
N MET A 1 62.18 50.47 15.72
CA MET A 1 62.18 49.13 15.11
C MET A 1 61.46 48.17 16.06
N ALA A 2 60.15 47.97 15.88
CA ALA A 2 59.34 47.16 16.79
C ALA A 2 58.27 46.40 15.98
N THR A 3 58.71 45.47 15.12
CA THR A 3 57.83 44.73 14.21
C THR A 3 58.31 43.30 14.01
N VAL A 4 58.49 42.52 15.09
CA VAL A 4 58.74 41.06 14.95
C VAL A 4 57.93 40.19 15.92
N ARG A 5 57.28 40.73 16.97
CA ARG A 5 56.69 39.91 18.04
C ARG A 5 55.17 39.65 17.97
N ARG A 6 54.47 40.18 16.96
CA ARG A 6 52.99 40.09 16.85
C ARG A 6 52.47 38.98 15.93
N CYS A 7 53.28 38.44 15.02
CA CYS A 7 52.83 37.39 14.09
C CYS A 7 52.80 35.99 14.71
N GLY A 8 53.68 35.68 15.66
CA GLY A 8 53.75 34.35 16.29
C GLY A 8 52.53 34.01 17.15
N ALA A 9 52.00 34.98 17.91
CA ALA A 9 50.83 34.76 18.77
C ALA A 9 49.54 34.61 17.95
N ALA A 10 49.38 35.39 16.89
CA ALA A 10 48.24 35.26 15.97
C ALA A 10 48.28 33.93 15.19
N ALA A 11 49.47 33.51 14.75
CA ALA A 11 49.66 32.23 14.08
C ALA A 11 49.40 31.03 15.02
N LEU A 12 49.85 31.08 16.29
CA LEU A 12 49.53 30.04 17.27
C LEU A 12 48.04 29.97 17.60
N LEU A 13 47.35 31.11 17.73
CA LEU A 13 45.90 31.17 17.94
C LEU A 13 45.11 30.60 16.75
N LEU A 14 45.57 30.85 15.51
CA LEU A 14 45.00 30.26 14.28
C LEU A 14 45.24 28.75 14.19
N VAL A 15 46.40 28.25 14.61
CA VAL A 15 46.70 26.81 14.61
C VAL A 15 45.91 26.08 15.71
N LEU A 16 45.68 26.72 16.86
CA LEU A 16 44.85 26.20 17.95
C LEU A 16 43.35 26.18 17.59
N SER A 17 42.85 27.16 16.82
CA SER A 17 41.46 27.19 16.37
C SER A 17 41.14 26.15 15.29
N VAL A 18 42.11 25.81 14.44
CA VAL A 18 41.96 24.73 13.44
C VAL A 18 41.86 23.34 14.10
N ARG A 19 42.46 23.14 15.29
CA ARG A 19 42.37 21.87 16.04
C ARG A 19 41.02 21.67 16.73
N LEU A 20 40.25 22.73 16.98
CA LEU A 20 38.91 22.65 17.59
C LEU A 20 37.78 22.43 16.58
N SER A 21 38.03 22.62 15.28
CA SER A 21 37.02 22.44 14.23
C SER A 21 37.13 21.08 13.51
N ALA A 22 37.42 20.02 14.27
CA ALA A 22 37.21 18.66 13.79
C ALA A 22 35.74 18.31 14.00
N GLY A 23 34.87 18.87 13.14
CA GLY A 23 33.48 18.42 13.05
C GLY A 23 33.49 16.93 12.70
N GLN A 24 33.01 16.08 13.61
CA GLN A 24 32.88 14.65 13.33
C GLN A 24 31.78 14.47 12.28
N SER A 25 32.17 14.13 11.06
CA SER A 25 31.23 13.70 10.03
C SER A 25 30.84 12.25 10.30
N PHE A 26 29.62 12.04 10.77
CA PHE A 26 29.05 10.71 10.87
C PHE A 26 28.32 10.40 9.57
N SER A 27 28.80 9.40 8.82
CA SER A 27 28.04 8.77 7.75
C SER A 27 27.23 7.64 8.35
N LEU A 28 25.92 7.85 8.52
CA LEU A 28 24.99 6.76 8.79
C LEU A 28 24.73 6.04 7.47
N PRO A 29 25.13 4.76 7.30
CA PRO A 29 24.75 4.02 6.11
C PRO A 29 23.23 3.93 6.08
N LEU A 30 22.62 4.51 5.04
CA LEU A 30 21.18 4.45 4.86
C LEU A 30 20.78 3.00 4.61
N ARG A 31 20.26 2.34 5.64
CA ARG A 31 19.74 0.99 5.54
C ARG A 31 18.32 1.07 5.03
N GLN A 32 18.01 0.37 3.96
CA GLN A 32 16.66 0.35 3.40
C GLN A 32 15.78 -0.66 4.14
N PRO A 33 14.44 -0.51 4.10
CA PRO A 33 13.53 -1.49 4.71
C PRO A 33 13.73 -2.92 4.20
N GLN A 34 14.21 -3.07 2.97
CA GLN A 34 14.53 -4.35 2.33
C GLN A 34 15.71 -5.07 3.02
N ASP A 35 16.63 -4.31 3.61
CA ASP A 35 17.91 -4.79 4.14
C ASP A 35 17.81 -5.38 5.55
N CYS A 36 16.62 -5.32 6.16
CA CYS A 36 16.37 -5.86 7.50
C CYS A 36 16.13 -7.38 7.51
N GLY A 37 15.95 -8.00 6.34
CA GLY A 37 15.57 -9.42 6.23
C GLY A 37 14.10 -9.65 6.57
N GLY A 38 13.63 -10.89 6.42
CA GLY A 38 12.19 -11.21 6.47
C GLY A 38 11.51 -11.06 7.84
N ALA A 39 12.24 -11.29 8.93
CA ALA A 39 11.67 -11.35 10.29
C ALA A 39 11.80 -10.03 11.08
N ARG A 40 12.47 -9.01 10.53
CA ARG A 40 12.74 -7.73 11.19
C ARG A 40 12.07 -6.60 10.43
N TYR A 41 11.61 -5.60 11.15
CA TYR A 41 11.07 -4.38 10.55
C TYR A 41 12.12 -3.28 10.58
N PHE A 42 11.94 -2.28 9.72
CA PHE A 42 12.76 -1.07 9.71
C PHE A 42 12.08 0.00 10.56
N ASP A 43 12.71 0.36 11.68
CA ASP A 43 12.27 1.46 12.51
C ASP A 43 12.79 2.77 11.93
N ILE A 44 11.87 3.53 11.33
CA ILE A 44 12.16 4.83 10.71
C ILE A 44 12.65 5.85 11.76
N SER A 45 12.23 5.71 13.02
CA SER A 45 12.59 6.65 14.09
C SER A 45 14.05 6.54 14.50
N SER A 46 14.59 5.31 14.48
CA SER A 46 15.98 5.01 14.79
C SER A 46 16.86 4.77 13.56
N LEU A 47 16.26 4.73 12.35
CA LEU A 47 16.90 4.40 11.08
C LEU A 47 17.63 3.03 11.12
N ALA A 48 17.06 2.08 11.85
CA ALA A 48 17.67 0.78 12.14
C ALA A 48 16.68 -0.38 12.04
N CYS A 49 17.20 -1.61 11.99
CA CYS A 49 16.37 -2.81 11.96
C CYS A 49 16.01 -3.29 13.37
N GLY A 50 14.72 -3.31 13.68
CA GLY A 50 14.17 -3.81 14.94
C GLY A 50 13.60 -5.23 14.81
N GLN A 51 13.52 -5.94 15.93
CA GLN A 51 12.76 -7.19 16.03
C GLN A 51 11.35 -6.90 16.53
N CYS A 52 10.37 -7.63 16.01
CA CYS A 52 9.01 -7.58 16.53
C CYS A 52 8.90 -8.29 17.87
N GLY A 53 7.91 -7.88 18.66
CA GLY A 53 7.64 -8.47 19.98
C GLY A 53 7.00 -9.86 19.90
N PRO A 54 6.61 -10.42 21.05
CA PRO A 54 5.88 -11.69 21.09
C PRO A 54 4.54 -11.56 20.37
N HIS A 55 4.15 -12.62 19.66
CA HIS A 55 2.90 -12.70 18.88
C HIS A 55 2.76 -11.63 17.79
N GLN A 56 3.89 -11.14 17.30
CA GLN A 56 3.96 -10.18 16.23
C GLN A 56 4.82 -10.69 15.08
N GLU A 57 4.57 -10.16 13.90
CA GLU A 57 5.38 -10.34 12.71
C GLU A 57 5.63 -9.02 11.99
N ARG A 58 6.57 -9.04 11.05
CA ARG A 58 6.86 -7.90 10.19
C ARG A 58 5.63 -7.60 9.34
N SER A 59 5.19 -6.34 9.31
CA SER A 59 4.10 -5.93 8.43
C SER A 59 4.47 -6.09 6.94
N ALA A 60 3.47 -6.16 6.06
CA ALA A 60 3.71 -6.29 4.62
C ALA A 60 4.60 -5.17 4.03
N TRP A 61 4.56 -3.98 4.65
CA TRP A 61 5.35 -2.81 4.25
C TRP A 61 6.76 -2.82 4.84
N GLY A 62 7.01 -3.69 5.81
CA GLY A 62 8.34 -3.90 6.40
C GLY A 62 8.85 -2.79 7.31
N ILE A 63 8.03 -1.80 7.63
CA ILE A 63 8.37 -0.62 8.44
C ILE A 63 7.73 -0.62 9.83
N SER A 64 6.98 -1.67 10.16
CA SER A 64 6.29 -1.83 11.43
C SER A 64 6.08 -3.29 11.77
N CYS A 65 5.61 -3.56 12.98
CA CYS A 65 5.12 -4.87 13.39
C CYS A 65 3.59 -4.93 13.33
N ALA A 66 3.06 -6.10 13.02
CA ALA A 66 1.64 -6.43 13.04
C ALA A 66 1.41 -7.67 13.92
N CYS A 67 0.19 -7.88 14.40
CA CYS A 67 -0.14 -9.08 15.16
C CYS A 67 -0.18 -10.31 14.25
N LEU A 68 0.23 -11.47 14.77
CA LEU A 68 0.09 -12.74 14.07
C LEU A 68 -1.39 -13.07 13.78
N PRO A 69 -1.68 -13.92 12.78
CA PRO A 69 -3.04 -14.40 12.52
C PRO A 69 -3.70 -14.97 13.78
N GLY A 70 -4.94 -14.54 14.04
CA GLY A 70 -5.72 -14.94 15.23
C GLY A 70 -5.39 -14.15 16.51
N PHE A 71 -4.58 -13.09 16.42
CA PHE A 71 -4.35 -12.16 17.52
C PHE A 71 -4.89 -10.76 17.17
N LYS A 72 -5.67 -10.17 18.07
CA LYS A 72 -6.12 -8.78 17.95
C LYS A 72 -5.09 -7.82 18.53
N MET A 73 -5.10 -6.61 18.02
CA MET A 73 -4.37 -5.47 18.57
C MET A 73 -5.10 -4.91 19.79
N VAL A 74 -4.36 -4.72 20.89
CA VAL A 74 -4.86 -4.10 22.13
C VAL A 74 -4.32 -2.69 22.28
N SER A 75 -3.09 -2.46 21.84
CA SER A 75 -2.43 -1.16 21.89
C SER A 75 -1.42 -1.04 20.76
N ASN A 76 -1.27 0.16 20.22
CA ASN A 76 -0.28 0.49 19.20
C ASN A 76 0.47 1.76 19.60
N ASN A 77 1.64 1.59 20.19
CA ASN A 77 2.54 2.71 20.53
C ASN A 77 3.66 2.89 19.48
N GLY A 78 3.49 2.32 18.28
CA GLY A 78 4.48 2.30 17.22
C GLY A 78 5.62 1.30 17.43
N GLY A 79 6.37 1.04 16.36
CA GLY A 79 7.54 0.16 16.38
C GLY A 79 7.23 -1.26 16.91
N PRO A 80 7.99 -1.77 17.91
CA PRO A 80 7.78 -3.10 18.49
C PRO A 80 6.80 -3.07 19.68
N SER A 81 6.33 -1.88 20.06
CA SER A 81 5.46 -1.64 21.23
C SER A 81 3.98 -1.84 20.92
N VAL A 82 3.68 -2.62 19.88
CA VAL A 82 2.35 -3.15 19.61
C VAL A 82 2.06 -4.25 20.62
N ILE A 83 0.86 -4.29 21.19
CA ILE A 83 0.45 -5.35 22.11
C ILE A 83 -0.64 -6.17 21.44
N CYS A 84 -0.40 -7.47 21.35
CA CYS A 84 -1.28 -8.43 20.69
C CYS A 84 -1.84 -9.43 21.70
N GLU A 85 -3.13 -9.74 21.58
CA GLU A 85 -3.84 -10.68 22.44
C GLU A 85 -4.52 -11.75 21.59
N LYS A 86 -4.42 -13.02 22.00
CA LYS A 86 -5.03 -14.13 21.26
C LYS A 86 -6.54 -13.99 21.27
N CYS A 87 -7.17 -14.17 20.10
CA CYS A 87 -8.61 -14.23 20.04
C CYS A 87 -9.15 -15.49 20.72
N PRO A 88 -10.34 -15.41 21.34
CA PRO A 88 -11.02 -16.56 21.92
C PRO A 88 -11.23 -17.68 20.88
N GLU A 89 -11.20 -18.95 21.30
CA GLU A 89 -11.35 -20.10 20.39
C GLU A 89 -12.69 -20.13 19.64
N ASN A 90 -13.73 -19.51 20.22
CA ASN A 90 -15.05 -19.34 19.60
C ASN A 90 -15.14 -18.18 18.60
N MET A 91 -14.14 -17.29 18.57
CA MET A 91 -14.05 -16.16 17.66
C MET A 91 -12.69 -16.20 16.96
N SER A 92 -12.58 -17.01 15.92
CA SER A 92 -11.30 -17.26 15.27
C SER A 92 -10.82 -16.11 14.37
N GLY A 93 -11.71 -15.18 14.01
CA GLY A 93 -11.40 -14.07 13.11
C GLY A 93 -10.99 -12.80 13.83
N VAL A 94 -10.10 -12.05 13.19
CA VAL A 94 -9.79 -10.66 13.54
C VAL A 94 -10.47 -9.75 12.53
N THR A 95 -10.99 -8.61 12.99
CA THR A 95 -11.59 -7.59 12.13
C THR A 95 -10.59 -7.02 11.13
N GLU A 96 -11.07 -6.41 10.04
CA GLU A 96 -10.22 -5.83 9.00
C GLU A 96 -9.25 -4.77 9.54
N ASP A 97 -9.70 -3.99 10.54
CA ASP A 97 -8.91 -2.99 11.25
C ASP A 97 -7.87 -3.58 12.22
N GLY A 98 -7.96 -4.88 12.55
CA GLY A 98 -7.05 -5.59 13.44
C GLY A 98 -7.35 -5.46 14.94
N TRP A 99 -8.38 -4.72 15.35
CA TRP A 99 -8.58 -4.33 16.76
C TRP A 99 -9.55 -5.21 17.54
N SER A 100 -10.33 -6.04 16.88
CA SER A 100 -11.39 -6.84 17.52
C SER A 100 -11.39 -8.27 17.01
N CYS A 101 -11.86 -9.19 17.85
CA CYS A 101 -12.13 -10.56 17.45
C CYS A 101 -13.61 -10.68 17.08
N ILE A 102 -13.92 -11.45 16.05
CA ILE A 102 -15.28 -11.61 15.52
C ILE A 102 -15.47 -13.04 14.97
N THR A 103 -16.72 -13.50 14.95
CA THR A 103 -17.09 -14.77 14.32
C THR A 103 -17.23 -14.57 12.81
N CYS A 104 -16.63 -15.45 11.99
CA CYS A 104 -16.67 -15.35 10.53
C CYS A 104 -17.55 -16.45 9.92
N PRO A 105 -18.59 -16.12 9.14
CA PRO A 105 -19.56 -17.09 8.64
C PRO A 105 -18.99 -18.01 7.54
N LYS A 106 -18.05 -17.51 6.74
CA LYS A 106 -17.47 -18.23 5.59
C LYS A 106 -16.00 -18.58 5.77
N GLY A 107 -15.53 -18.58 7.02
CA GLY A 107 -14.15 -18.92 7.40
C GLY A 107 -13.19 -17.73 7.31
N LEU A 108 -11.89 -18.06 7.29
CA LEU A 108 -10.79 -17.09 7.39
C LEU A 108 -9.89 -17.05 6.16
N THR A 109 -9.21 -15.92 5.99
CA THR A 109 -8.02 -15.76 5.13
C THR A 109 -6.77 -16.31 5.82
N THR A 110 -5.64 -16.35 5.10
CA THR A 110 -4.32 -16.72 5.64
C THR A 110 -3.82 -15.78 6.72
N GLU A 111 -4.26 -14.52 6.68
CA GLU A 111 -3.95 -13.49 7.68
C GLU A 111 -4.85 -13.59 8.92
N GLY A 112 -5.80 -14.51 8.94
CA GLY A 112 -6.74 -14.68 10.06
C GLY A 112 -7.90 -13.68 10.06
N LYS A 113 -8.22 -13.07 8.91
CA LYS A 113 -9.36 -12.15 8.74
C LYS A 113 -10.58 -12.88 8.21
N CYS A 114 -11.78 -12.33 8.39
CA CYS A 114 -12.99 -12.89 7.78
C CYS A 114 -12.94 -12.82 6.25
N LYS A 115 -13.44 -13.85 5.57
CA LYS A 115 -13.62 -13.83 4.10
C LYS A 115 -15.09 -13.92 3.71
N CYS A 116 -15.42 -13.29 2.58
CA CYS A 116 -16.72 -13.44 1.91
C CYS A 116 -16.54 -14.01 0.50
N ALA A 117 -17.64 -14.44 -0.12
CA ALA A 117 -17.59 -14.93 -1.49
C ALA A 117 -17.43 -13.76 -2.48
N ILE A 118 -17.15 -14.10 -3.74
CA ILE A 118 -17.18 -13.12 -4.83
C ILE A 118 -18.59 -12.50 -4.89
N ASN A 119 -18.65 -11.19 -5.17
CA ASN A 119 -19.88 -10.40 -5.24
C ASN A 119 -20.60 -10.18 -3.88
N GLU A 120 -19.88 -10.36 -2.77
CA GLU A 120 -20.35 -10.02 -1.44
C GLU A 120 -19.42 -9.01 -0.78
N ILE A 121 -19.99 -8.19 0.11
CA ILE A 121 -19.24 -7.28 0.96
C ILE A 121 -19.17 -7.81 2.39
N LEU A 122 -18.01 -7.61 3.02
CA LEU A 122 -17.80 -7.93 4.43
C LEU A 122 -18.28 -6.78 5.32
N VAL A 123 -19.14 -7.09 6.29
CA VAL A 123 -19.66 -6.11 7.27
C VAL A 123 -19.42 -6.64 8.68
N GLU A 124 -18.58 -5.93 9.44
CA GLU A 124 -18.18 -6.32 10.80
C GLU A 124 -18.78 -5.42 11.88
N ARG A 125 -19.24 -4.24 11.48
CA ARG A 125 -19.84 -3.22 12.36
C ARG A 125 -21.17 -2.76 11.81
N ASP A 126 -22.08 -2.39 12.69
CA ASP A 126 -23.36 -1.79 12.32
C ASP A 126 -23.20 -0.30 11.90
N VAL A 127 -24.30 0.32 11.48
CA VAL A 127 -24.34 1.73 11.06
C VAL A 127 -23.98 2.73 12.15
N ASN A 128 -23.98 2.30 13.42
CA ASN A 128 -23.57 3.12 14.57
C ASN A 128 -22.09 2.86 14.96
N GLY A 129 -21.40 1.98 14.23
CA GLY A 129 -20.02 1.56 14.51
C GLY A 129 -19.88 0.46 15.57
N LYS A 130 -21.00 -0.11 16.05
CA LYS A 130 -20.95 -1.20 17.03
C LYS A 130 -20.49 -2.49 16.35
N LEU A 131 -19.54 -3.17 16.98
CA LEU A 131 -19.07 -4.49 16.53
C LEU A 131 -20.21 -5.51 16.57
N LEU A 132 -20.36 -6.25 15.47
CA LEU A 132 -21.30 -7.36 15.37
C LEU A 132 -20.71 -8.60 16.06
N ASN A 133 -21.58 -9.48 16.58
CA ASN A 133 -21.13 -10.75 17.18
C ASN A 133 -20.58 -11.73 16.12
N GLU A 134 -21.14 -11.65 14.92
CA GLU A 134 -20.77 -12.40 13.72
C GLU A 134 -20.76 -11.44 12.54
N ALA A 135 -19.71 -11.52 11.72
CA ALA A 135 -19.59 -10.72 10.52
C ALA A 135 -20.67 -11.15 9.50
N LEU A 136 -21.14 -10.19 8.69
CA LEU A 136 -22.11 -10.44 7.65
C LEU A 136 -21.43 -10.38 6.28
N CYS A 137 -21.74 -11.33 5.42
CA CYS A 137 -21.41 -11.26 4.00
C CYS A 137 -22.68 -10.88 3.23
N ILE A 138 -22.75 -9.62 2.78
CA ILE A 138 -23.94 -9.08 2.12
C ILE A 138 -23.73 -9.12 0.62
N ARG A 139 -24.65 -9.75 -0.10
CA ARG A 139 -24.61 -9.80 -1.56
C ARG A 139 -25.05 -8.47 -2.15
N CYS A 140 -24.33 -7.99 -3.16
CA CYS A 140 -24.61 -6.69 -3.78
C CYS A 140 -25.80 -6.71 -4.75
N ASP A 141 -26.43 -7.87 -4.95
CA ASP A 141 -27.46 -8.09 -5.97
C ASP A 141 -28.89 -8.27 -5.41
N ALA A 142 -29.19 -7.59 -4.30
CA ALA A 142 -30.33 -7.95 -3.46
C ALA A 142 -31.73 -7.82 -4.12
N ASN A 143 -31.87 -7.23 -5.33
CA ASN A 143 -33.14 -7.19 -6.08
C ASN A 143 -32.89 -7.00 -7.58
N GLU A 144 -33.30 -7.98 -8.40
CA GLU A 144 -33.23 -7.90 -9.86
C GLU A 144 -34.11 -6.77 -10.45
N PRO A 145 -33.61 -5.98 -11.41
CA PRO A 145 -32.22 -5.96 -11.87
C PRO A 145 -31.34 -5.10 -10.95
N SER A 146 -30.45 -5.75 -10.21
CA SER A 146 -29.47 -5.06 -9.37
C SER A 146 -28.20 -4.86 -10.18
N PHE A 147 -27.98 -3.63 -10.63
CA PHE A 147 -26.81 -3.25 -11.41
C PHE A 147 -25.58 -2.96 -10.54
N SER A 148 -25.37 -3.74 -9.49
CA SER A 148 -24.29 -3.54 -8.53
C SER A 148 -23.56 -4.82 -8.21
N ALA A 149 -22.24 -4.69 -8.08
CA ALA A 149 -21.35 -5.75 -7.65
C ALA A 149 -20.40 -5.28 -6.56
N SER A 150 -19.82 -6.21 -5.80
CA SER A 150 -18.75 -5.87 -4.86
C SER A 150 -17.56 -5.28 -5.63
N ASN A 151 -16.91 -4.25 -5.09
CA ASN A 151 -15.64 -3.81 -5.63
C ASN A 151 -14.53 -4.85 -5.42
N VAL A 152 -13.35 -4.58 -5.98
CA VAL A 152 -12.18 -5.48 -5.88
C VAL A 152 -11.76 -5.76 -4.44
N LEU A 153 -11.98 -4.81 -3.53
CA LEU A 153 -11.65 -4.96 -2.11
C LEU A 153 -12.74 -5.68 -1.28
N GLY A 154 -13.93 -5.88 -1.84
CA GLY A 154 -15.04 -6.52 -1.13
C GLY A 154 -15.58 -5.72 0.07
N ASP A 155 -15.38 -4.39 0.10
CA ASP A 155 -15.80 -3.52 1.20
C ASP A 155 -17.02 -2.65 0.85
N ARG A 156 -17.38 -2.56 -0.43
CA ARG A 156 -18.55 -1.79 -0.89
C ARG A 156 -19.18 -2.35 -2.15
N CYS A 157 -20.50 -2.19 -2.24
CA CYS A 157 -21.24 -2.42 -3.47
C CYS A 157 -21.13 -1.19 -4.38
N ILE A 158 -20.64 -1.38 -5.60
CA ILE A 158 -20.51 -0.35 -6.62
C ILE A 158 -21.41 -0.66 -7.80
N ARG A 159 -21.88 0.38 -8.48
CA ARG A 159 -22.65 0.22 -9.71
C ARG A 159 -21.75 -0.31 -10.83
N CYS A 160 -22.29 -1.23 -11.62
CA CYS A 160 -21.60 -1.85 -12.73
C CYS A 160 -21.47 -0.89 -13.91
N GLU A 161 -20.46 -1.13 -14.74
CA GLU A 161 -20.18 -0.27 -15.89
C GLU A 161 -21.31 -0.41 -16.94
N GLN A 162 -21.59 0.67 -17.66
CA GLN A 162 -22.78 0.79 -18.51
C GLN A 162 -22.78 -0.22 -19.67
N THR A 163 -21.62 -0.62 -20.19
CA THR A 163 -21.51 -1.64 -21.24
C THR A 163 -21.97 -3.01 -20.75
N PHE A 164 -21.67 -3.39 -19.50
CA PHE A 164 -22.13 -4.65 -18.92
C PHE A 164 -23.64 -4.68 -18.79
N ILE A 165 -24.20 -3.59 -18.24
CA ILE A 165 -25.64 -3.42 -18.05
C ILE A 165 -26.37 -3.47 -19.39
N ASN A 166 -25.85 -2.80 -20.42
CA ASN A 166 -26.51 -2.74 -21.73
C ASN A 166 -26.46 -4.06 -22.52
N ILE A 167 -25.53 -4.97 -22.18
CA ILE A 167 -25.32 -6.22 -22.92
C ILE A 167 -25.95 -7.40 -22.18
N THR A 168 -25.76 -7.47 -20.88
CA THR A 168 -26.11 -8.65 -20.07
C THR A 168 -27.14 -8.34 -18.98
N GLU A 169 -27.53 -7.08 -18.82
CA GLU A 169 -28.35 -6.59 -17.69
C GLU A 169 -27.77 -6.94 -16.31
N SER A 170 -26.48 -7.28 -16.27
CA SER A 170 -25.77 -7.75 -15.09
C SER A 170 -24.37 -7.12 -15.03
N CYS A 171 -23.59 -7.55 -14.04
CA CYS A 171 -22.20 -7.18 -13.87
C CYS A 171 -21.23 -8.22 -14.44
N ASP A 172 -21.76 -9.32 -15.01
CA ASP A 172 -20.99 -10.43 -15.52
C ASP A 172 -20.92 -10.39 -17.04
N CYS A 173 -19.70 -10.34 -17.59
CA CYS A 173 -19.49 -10.46 -19.03
C CYS A 173 -19.40 -11.94 -19.42
N SER A 174 -20.55 -12.60 -19.50
CA SER A 174 -20.63 -14.02 -19.88
C SER A 174 -20.47 -14.23 -21.38
N ASP A 175 -19.94 -15.40 -21.77
CA ASP A 175 -19.89 -15.84 -23.16
C ASP A 175 -21.29 -15.76 -23.82
N PRO A 176 -21.39 -15.30 -25.09
CA PRO A 176 -20.30 -15.10 -26.06
C PRO A 176 -19.69 -13.69 -26.04
N ASN A 177 -19.93 -12.87 -25.02
CA ASN A 177 -19.45 -11.49 -24.99
C ASN A 177 -17.95 -11.39 -24.69
N ILE A 178 -17.30 -10.35 -25.21
CA ILE A 178 -15.85 -10.13 -25.10
C ILE A 178 -15.58 -9.09 -24.02
N LEU A 179 -14.87 -9.49 -22.96
CA LEU A 179 -14.34 -8.58 -21.95
C LEU A 179 -12.99 -8.00 -22.44
N THR A 180 -12.88 -6.68 -22.57
CA THR A 180 -11.63 -6.02 -22.98
C THR A 180 -11.51 -4.64 -22.34
N GLY A 181 -10.36 -4.39 -21.69
CA GLY A 181 -10.06 -3.09 -21.07
C GLY A 181 -11.05 -2.70 -19.97
N GLY A 182 -11.63 -3.67 -19.25
CA GLY A 182 -12.64 -3.41 -18.21
C GLY A 182 -14.03 -3.07 -18.75
N LEU A 183 -14.29 -3.26 -20.05
CA LEU A 183 -15.58 -3.08 -20.70
C LEU A 183 -16.06 -4.41 -21.29
N CYS A 184 -17.37 -4.63 -21.28
CA CYS A 184 -17.98 -5.79 -21.89
C CYS A 184 -18.50 -5.42 -23.27
N PHE A 185 -18.32 -6.30 -24.26
CA PHE A 185 -18.78 -6.04 -25.62
C PHE A 185 -19.47 -7.25 -26.23
N SER A 186 -20.55 -7.02 -26.96
CA SER A 186 -21.19 -8.09 -27.73
C SER A 186 -20.29 -8.53 -28.89
N ASN A 187 -20.06 -9.84 -29.00
CA ASN A 187 -19.30 -10.46 -30.09
C ASN A 187 -20.01 -10.37 -31.46
N SER A 188 -21.21 -9.80 -31.51
CA SER A 188 -21.89 -9.44 -32.76
C SER A 188 -21.20 -8.29 -33.51
N ARG A 189 -20.34 -7.50 -32.85
CA ARG A 189 -19.58 -6.42 -33.49
C ARG A 189 -18.14 -6.86 -33.71
N ASN A 190 -17.71 -6.87 -34.98
CA ASN A 190 -16.31 -7.05 -35.37
C ASN A 190 -15.45 -5.97 -34.70
N PHE A 191 -14.82 -6.30 -33.58
CA PHE A 191 -13.78 -5.45 -33.02
C PHE A 191 -12.62 -5.40 -34.01
N PRO A 192 -12.16 -4.21 -34.43
CA PRO A 192 -10.94 -4.13 -35.22
C PRO A 192 -9.81 -4.78 -34.41
N SER A 193 -9.23 -5.84 -34.96
CA SER A 193 -8.16 -6.59 -34.33
C SER A 193 -6.98 -5.64 -34.06
N LYS A 194 -6.74 -5.32 -32.79
CA LYS A 194 -5.59 -4.52 -32.33
C LYS A 194 -5.43 -3.20 -33.10
N ALA A 195 -6.19 -2.18 -32.70
CA ALA A 195 -5.82 -0.81 -33.04
C ALA A 195 -4.56 -0.44 -32.25
N VAL A 196 -3.40 -0.46 -32.89
CA VAL A 196 -2.19 0.13 -32.33
C VAL A 196 -2.37 1.65 -32.38
N ALA A 197 -2.66 2.26 -31.23
CA ALA A 197 -2.64 3.71 -31.11
C ALA A 197 -1.18 4.19 -31.18
N THR A 198 -0.68 4.49 -32.38
CA THR A 198 0.60 5.17 -32.52
C THR A 198 0.46 6.62 -32.10
N VAL A 199 0.88 6.94 -30.87
CA VAL A 199 1.09 8.33 -30.44
C VAL A 199 2.31 8.87 -31.17
N ARG A 200 2.11 9.75 -32.15
CA ARG A 200 3.20 10.46 -32.82
C ARG A 200 3.55 11.71 -32.01
N TYR A 201 4.65 11.66 -31.27
CA TYR A 201 5.26 12.87 -30.74
C TYR A 201 5.92 13.64 -31.88
N GLY A 202 5.46 14.85 -32.14
CA GLY A 202 6.14 15.76 -33.07
C GLY A 202 7.56 16.03 -32.57
N GLN A 203 8.57 15.69 -33.36
CA GLN A 203 9.96 16.01 -33.08
C GLN A 203 10.14 17.54 -33.12
N LEU A 204 10.15 18.18 -31.94
CA LEU A 204 10.73 19.50 -31.79
C LEU A 204 12.25 19.33 -31.79
N VAL A 205 12.87 19.71 -32.89
CA VAL A 205 14.32 19.80 -33.02
C VAL A 205 14.81 20.90 -32.07
N SER A 206 15.41 20.50 -30.95
CA SER A 206 16.37 21.34 -30.24
C SER A 206 17.46 20.45 -29.66
N VAL A 207 18.56 20.36 -30.41
CA VAL A 207 19.84 19.87 -29.91
C VAL A 207 20.23 20.79 -28.75
N PHE A 208 20.65 20.21 -27.61
CA PHE A 208 21.13 20.85 -26.35
C PHE A 208 20.29 20.69 -25.06
N VAL A 209 19.36 19.73 -24.94
CA VAL A 209 18.82 19.31 -23.62
C VAL A 209 18.66 17.78 -23.50
N LEU A 210 19.74 17.02 -23.76
CA LEU A 210 19.67 15.55 -23.84
C LEU A 210 19.74 14.79 -22.51
N ASN A 211 19.94 15.46 -21.36
CA ASN A 211 20.04 14.77 -20.05
C ASN A 211 18.94 15.10 -19.03
N ILE A 212 18.10 16.12 -19.23
CA ILE A 212 17.03 16.46 -18.27
C ILE A 212 15.69 15.81 -18.67
N ILE A 213 15.39 15.73 -19.97
CA ILE A 213 14.10 15.23 -20.46
C ILE A 213 13.98 13.71 -20.30
N LYS A 214 15.11 12.98 -20.33
CA LYS A 214 15.12 11.52 -20.17
C LYS A 214 14.65 11.05 -18.79
N LEU A 215 14.86 11.84 -17.74
CA LEU A 215 14.31 11.54 -16.40
C LEU A 215 12.82 11.89 -16.29
N HIS A 216 12.38 12.99 -16.91
CA HIS A 216 10.99 13.43 -16.77
C HIS A 216 10.00 12.48 -17.48
N VAL A 217 10.39 11.91 -18.63
CA VAL A 217 9.52 10.97 -19.37
C VAL A 217 9.38 9.63 -18.64
N ILE A 218 10.45 9.11 -18.04
CA ILE A 218 10.40 7.87 -17.24
C ILE A 218 9.54 8.07 -15.97
N TYR A 219 9.54 9.29 -15.40
CA TYR A 219 8.73 9.59 -14.23
C TYR A 219 7.23 9.59 -14.56
N TYR A 220 6.82 10.14 -15.70
CA TYR A 220 5.41 10.16 -16.10
C TYR A 220 4.87 8.79 -16.54
N GLU A 221 5.69 7.95 -17.18
CA GLU A 221 5.27 6.60 -17.60
C GLU A 221 5.02 5.66 -16.42
N LYS A 222 5.75 5.85 -15.30
CA LYS A 222 5.47 5.14 -14.04
C LYS A 222 4.26 5.67 -13.28
N VAL A 223 3.98 6.98 -13.34
CA VAL A 223 2.81 7.57 -12.68
C VAL A 223 1.51 7.13 -13.37
N PHE A 224 1.50 7.01 -14.71
CA PHE A 224 0.30 6.59 -15.44
C PHE A 224 -0.06 5.10 -15.28
N CYS A 225 0.92 4.22 -15.00
CA CYS A 225 0.64 2.82 -14.66
C CYS A 225 0.26 2.60 -13.18
N ALA A 226 0.46 3.61 -12.32
CA ALA A 226 0.15 3.52 -10.90
C ALA A 226 -1.27 4.02 -10.54
N GLU A 227 -1.92 4.79 -11.41
CA GLU A 227 -3.31 5.25 -11.20
C GLU A 227 -4.36 4.34 -11.85
N MET A 228 -3.99 3.13 -12.28
CA MET A 228 -4.88 2.19 -12.98
C MET A 228 -5.02 0.82 -12.29
N PHE A 229 -4.82 0.77 -10.97
CA PHE A 229 -5.14 -0.39 -10.12
C PHE A 229 -5.98 0.03 -8.92
#